data_AF-A0A6A5YHE7-F1
#
_entry.id   AF-A0A6A5YHE7-F1
#
_cell.length_a   1.000
_cell.length_b   1.000
_cell.length_c   1.000
_cell.angle_alpha   90.00
_cell.angle_beta   90.00
_cell.angle_gamma   90.00
#
_symmetry.space_group_name_H-M   'P 1'
#
loop_
_entity.id
_entity.type
_entity.pdbx_description
1 polymer ?
#
loop_
_entity_poly.entity_id
_entity_poly.type
_entity_poly.pdbx_seq_one_letter_code
_entity_poly.pdbx_strand_id
1 'polypeptide(L)'
;HAILSHTWGDEEVTYQDVRDPAGGYYARQGYAKLRNFLSKSLTLGFSYAWIDTGCVDKSSSAELSEAINSMFNWYKNDAQPILFRTDDGCVELACSRWLTSGWTLQELVAPSKIKFFD
;
A
#
# COMPACT_ATOMS: atom_id res chain seq x y z
N HIS A 1 3.34 1.85 12.79
CA HIS A 1 3.50 1.07 11.56
C HIS A 1 3.21 2.01 10.40
N ALA A 2 3.85 1.90 9.25
CA ALA A 2 3.50 2.71 8.08
C ALA A 2 2.52 1.96 7.20
N ILE A 3 1.62 2.67 6.52
CA ILE A 3 0.75 2.05 5.52
C ILE A 3 1.16 2.57 4.14
N LEU A 4 1.39 1.65 3.19
CA LEU A 4 1.57 2.00 1.79
C LEU A 4 0.21 2.08 1.12
N SER A 5 -0.11 3.28 0.65
CA SER A 5 -1.08 3.44 -0.43
C SER A 5 -0.25 3.45 -1.72
N HIS A 6 -0.47 2.49 -2.62
CA HIS A 6 0.05 2.52 -4.00
C HIS A 6 -1.03 2.24 -5.06
N THR A 7 -0.84 2.75 -6.29
CA THR A 7 -1.61 2.27 -7.45
C THR A 7 -1.07 0.91 -7.85
N TRP A 8 -1.96 -0.08 -7.99
CA TRP A 8 -1.58 -1.42 -8.42
C TRP A 8 -0.93 -1.35 -9.81
N GLY A 9 0.29 -1.89 -9.92
CA GLY A 9 1.00 -2.04 -11.18
C GLY A 9 1.10 -3.49 -11.63
N ASP A 10 1.95 -3.73 -12.64
CA ASP A 10 2.27 -5.07 -13.08
C ASP A 10 3.19 -5.77 -12.06
N GLU A 11 2.96 -7.07 -11.86
CA GLU A 11 3.78 -7.94 -11.01
C GLU A 11 3.89 -7.53 -9.52
N GLU A 12 2.80 -7.02 -8.94
CA GLU A 12 2.74 -6.72 -7.49
C GLU A 12 3.03 -7.97 -6.64
N VAL A 13 3.65 -7.76 -5.47
CA VAL A 13 3.94 -8.84 -4.51
C VAL A 13 2.65 -9.15 -3.75
N THR A 14 2.19 -10.40 -3.85
CA THR A 14 0.96 -10.84 -3.19
C THR A 14 1.22 -11.40 -1.79
N TYR A 15 0.17 -11.53 -0.98
CA TYR A 15 0.24 -12.20 0.33
C TYR A 15 0.85 -13.61 0.24
N GLN A 16 0.51 -14.36 -0.81
CA GLN A 16 1.05 -15.70 -1.03
C GLN A 16 2.55 -15.67 -1.35
N ASP A 17 3.01 -14.68 -2.12
CA ASP A 17 4.44 -14.48 -2.39
C ASP A 17 5.20 -14.18 -1.09
N VAL A 18 4.66 -13.33 -0.22
CA VAL A 18 5.29 -13.02 1.08
C VAL A 18 5.35 -14.26 1.98
N ARG A 19 4.33 -15.12 1.91
CA ARG A 19 4.24 -16.35 2.73
C ARG A 19 5.13 -17.48 2.21
N ASP A 20 5.37 -17.55 0.90
CA ASP A 20 6.27 -18.51 0.26
C ASP A 20 7.37 -17.82 -0.57
N PRO A 21 8.52 -17.51 0.06
CA PRO A 21 9.61 -16.82 -0.62
C PRO A 21 10.33 -17.61 -1.71
N ALA A 22 10.02 -18.90 -1.87
CA ALA A 22 10.59 -19.72 -2.93
C ALA A 22 10.08 -19.32 -4.33
N GLY A 23 8.98 -18.56 -4.43
CA GLY A 23 8.32 -18.18 -5.69
C GLY A 23 9.04 -17.12 -6.55
N GLY A 24 10.23 -16.64 -6.14
CA GLY A 24 11.07 -15.77 -6.97
C GLY A 24 10.51 -14.36 -7.21
N TYR A 25 9.68 -13.84 -6.31
CA TYR A 25 9.09 -12.49 -6.44
C TYR A 25 10.10 -11.34 -6.35
N TYR A 26 11.34 -11.62 -5.93
CA TYR A 26 12.42 -10.62 -5.80
C TYR A 26 12.80 -9.91 -7.10
N ALA A 27 12.55 -10.53 -8.26
CA ALA A 27 12.84 -9.95 -9.57
C ALA A 27 11.70 -9.07 -10.12
N ARG A 28 10.52 -9.12 -9.49
CA ARG A 28 9.33 -8.42 -9.97
C ARG A 28 9.40 -6.92 -9.70
N GLN A 29 8.77 -6.12 -10.55
CA GLN A 29 8.72 -4.67 -10.37
C GLN A 29 8.03 -4.27 -9.06
N GLY A 30 6.97 -4.98 -8.67
CA GLY A 30 6.28 -4.79 -7.39
C GLY A 30 7.19 -4.98 -6.17
N TYR A 31 8.20 -5.86 -6.26
CA TYR A 31 9.15 -6.04 -5.14
C TYR A 31 10.08 -4.84 -4.98
N ALA A 32 10.52 -4.23 -6.08
CA ALA A 32 11.31 -3.00 -6.01
C ALA A 32 10.51 -1.87 -5.34
N LYS A 33 9.20 -1.78 -5.62
CA LYS A 33 8.30 -0.84 -4.95
C LYS A 33 8.18 -1.13 -3.46
N LEU A 34 7.92 -2.38 -3.09
CA LEU A 34 7.83 -2.83 -1.69
C LEU A 34 9.13 -2.50 -0.94
N ARG A 35 10.30 -2.78 -1.53
CA ARG A 35 11.61 -2.49 -0.93
C ARG A 35 11.82 -1.00 -0.68
N ASN A 36 11.45 -0.15 -1.64
CA ASN A 36 11.55 1.31 -1.49
C ASN A 36 10.64 1.80 -0.36
N PHE A 37 9.40 1.30 -0.30
CA PHE A 37 8.47 1.63 0.79
C PHE A 37 8.99 1.18 2.16
N LEU A 38 9.53 -0.05 2.27
CA LEU A 38 10.14 -0.54 3.51
C LEU A 38 11.34 0.32 3.93
N SER A 39 12.23 0.66 2.99
CA SER A 39 13.37 1.53 3.25
C SER A 39 12.94 2.93 3.73
N LYS A 40 11.91 3.50 3.10
CA LYS A 40 11.35 4.80 3.49
C LYS A 40 10.72 4.74 4.87
N SER A 41 9.96 3.67 5.15
CA SER A 41 9.32 3.45 6.44
C SER A 41 10.35 3.36 7.56
N LEU A 42 11.44 2.63 7.35
CA LEU A 42 12.55 2.54 8.29
C LEU A 42 13.23 3.89 8.51
N THR A 43 13.47 4.66 7.44
CA THR A 43 14.06 6.01 7.52
C THR A 43 13.18 6.98 8.31
N LEU A 44 11.86 6.80 8.24
CA LEU A 44 10.89 7.57 9.01
C LEU A 44 10.69 7.07 10.45
N GLY A 45 11.39 5.99 10.85
CA GLY A 45 11.36 5.42 12.20
C GLY A 45 10.25 4.39 12.45
N PHE A 46 9.64 3.83 11.39
CA PHE A 46 8.61 2.80 11.53
C PHE A 46 9.20 1.39 11.52
N SER A 47 8.87 0.59 12.54
CA SER A 47 9.32 -0.82 12.65
C SER A 47 8.46 -1.83 11.89
N TYR A 48 7.29 -1.40 11.42
CA TYR A 48 6.29 -2.25 10.77
C TYR A 48 5.69 -1.50 9.60
N ALA A 49 5.33 -2.24 8.56
CA ALA A 49 4.83 -1.71 7.31
C ALA A 49 3.66 -2.58 6.83
N TRP A 50 2.59 -1.95 6.37
CA TRP A 50 1.38 -2.62 5.87
C TRP A 50 1.16 -2.24 4.41
N ILE A 51 0.80 -3.24 3.60
CA ILE A 51 0.51 -3.11 2.17
C ILE A 51 -0.64 -4.05 1.83
N ASP A 52 -1.66 -3.57 1.13
CA ASP A 52 -2.87 -4.34 0.83
C ASP A 52 -2.58 -5.60 -0.02
N THR A 53 -1.65 -5.51 -0.97
CA THR A 53 -1.28 -6.62 -1.86
C THR A 53 -0.59 -7.75 -1.10
N GLY A 54 0.27 -7.41 -0.13
CA GLY A 54 1.09 -8.35 0.63
C GLY A 54 0.56 -8.74 2.00
N CYS A 55 -0.41 -8.01 2.57
CA CYS A 55 -0.92 -8.24 3.93
C CYS A 55 -2.37 -8.73 3.99
N VAL A 56 -3.10 -8.74 2.88
CA VAL A 56 -4.48 -9.25 2.82
C VAL A 56 -4.52 -10.48 1.91
N ASP A 57 -5.05 -11.59 2.41
CA ASP A 57 -5.28 -12.77 1.59
C ASP A 57 -6.51 -12.58 0.69
N LYS A 58 -6.26 -12.14 -0.55
CA LYS A 58 -7.30 -11.96 -1.57
C LYS A 58 -7.91 -13.29 -2.05
N SER A 59 -7.36 -14.45 -1.68
CA SER A 59 -7.95 -15.76 -1.98
C SER A 59 -9.10 -16.14 -1.05
N SER A 60 -9.17 -15.51 0.13
CA SER A 60 -10.25 -15.69 1.11
C SER A 60 -11.27 -14.57 0.95
N SER A 61 -12.44 -14.88 0.41
CA SER A 61 -13.52 -13.89 0.24
C SER A 61 -14.06 -13.33 1.57
N ALA A 62 -13.97 -14.13 2.65
CA ALA A 62 -14.33 -13.71 4.00
C ALA A 62 -13.33 -12.68 4.54
N GLU A 63 -12.03 -12.95 4.42
CA GLU A 63 -10.97 -12.03 4.85
C GLU A 63 -10.98 -10.74 4.02
N LEU A 64 -11.18 -10.86 2.70
CA LEU A 64 -11.31 -9.70 1.83
C LEU A 64 -12.49 -8.82 2.27
N SER A 65 -13.65 -9.41 2.54
CA SER A 65 -14.84 -8.65 2.97
C SER A 65 -14.65 -7.99 4.35
N GLU A 66 -13.99 -8.68 5.28
CA GLU A 66 -13.65 -8.14 6.60
C GLU A 66 -12.62 -7.02 6.51
N ALA A 67 -11.59 -7.18 5.69
CA ALA A 67 -10.57 -6.18 5.42
C ALA A 67 -11.19 -4.92 4.80
N ILE A 68 -12.09 -5.06 3.82
CA ILE A 68 -12.80 -3.93 3.21
C ILE A 68 -13.60 -3.14 4.25
N ASN A 69 -14.33 -3.83 5.11
CA ASN A 69 -15.14 -3.18 6.15
C ASN A 69 -14.29 -2.56 7.28
N SER A 70 -13.07 -3.06 7.47
CA SER A 70 -12.18 -2.63 8.55
C SER A 70 -11.15 -1.59 8.12
N MET A 71 -10.78 -1.54 6.84
CA MET A 71 -9.73 -0.68 6.29
C MET A 71 -9.98 0.82 6.56
N PHE A 72 -11.22 1.29 6.39
CA PHE A 72 -11.53 2.69 6.70
C PHE A 72 -11.24 3.02 8.17
N ASN A 73 -11.56 2.11 9.09
CA ASN A 73 -11.27 2.28 10.51
C ASN A 73 -9.78 2.13 10.81
N TRP A 74 -9.05 1.28 10.08
CA TRP A 74 -7.59 1.20 10.19
C TRP A 74 -6.96 2.50 9.75
N TYR A 75 -7.31 3.03 8.57
CA TYR A 75 -6.81 4.33 8.10
C TYR A 75 -7.17 5.49 9.02
N LYS A 76 -8.40 5.51 9.55
CA LYS A 76 -8.87 6.58 10.43
C LYS A 76 -8.22 6.57 11.80
N ASN A 77 -8.07 5.39 12.40
CA ASN A 77 -7.56 5.25 13.76
C ASN A 77 -6.05 5.06 13.81
N ASP A 78 -5.40 4.74 12.69
CA ASP A 78 -3.97 4.66 12.66
C ASP A 78 -3.38 6.07 12.74
N ALA A 79 -2.61 6.32 13.81
CA ALA A 79 -1.96 7.61 14.07
C ALA A 79 -0.73 7.84 13.17
N GLN A 80 -0.49 6.94 12.23
CA GLN A 80 0.72 6.81 11.46
C GLN A 80 0.50 7.30 10.03
N PRO A 81 1.54 7.80 9.35
CA PRO A 81 1.38 8.39 8.04
C PRO A 81 1.13 7.31 6.99
N ILE A 82 0.10 7.51 6.18
CA ILE A 82 0.01 6.82 4.90
C ILE A 82 1.07 7.42 3.98
N LEU A 83 1.92 6.54 3.44
CA LEU A 83 2.96 6.91 2.49
C LEU A 83 2.39 6.72 1.07
N PHE A 84 2.32 7.81 0.30
CA PHE A 84 1.82 7.83 -1.08
C PHE A 84 2.97 7.90 -2.06
N ARG A 85 2.94 7.05 -3.09
CA ARG A 85 3.90 7.07 -4.20
C ARG A 85 3.23 7.43 -5.52
N THR A 86 3.75 8.43 -6.22
CA THR A 86 3.28 8.84 -7.55
C THR A 86 4.10 8.16 -8.64
N ASP A 87 3.69 6.96 -9.05
CA ASP A 87 4.40 6.15 -10.06
C ASP A 87 4.25 6.64 -11.52
N ASP A 88 3.50 7.72 -11.75
CA ASP A 88 3.07 8.16 -13.09
C ASP A 88 3.74 9.45 -13.58
N GLY A 89 4.70 10.01 -12.81
CA GLY A 89 5.35 11.27 -13.16
C GLY A 89 4.39 12.47 -13.18
N CYS A 90 3.16 12.30 -12.68
CA CYS A 90 2.21 13.39 -12.53
C CYS A 90 2.55 14.20 -11.29
N VAL A 91 2.90 15.47 -11.50
CA VAL A 91 3.14 16.45 -10.42
C VAL A 91 1.83 16.85 -9.75
N GLU A 92 0.71 16.73 -10.46
CA GLU A 92 -0.62 17.05 -9.95
C GLU A 92 -1.42 15.77 -9.66
N LEU A 93 -2.01 15.70 -8.46
CA LEU A 93 -2.97 14.66 -8.05
C LEU A 93 -4.12 14.52 -9.07
N ALA A 94 -4.50 15.62 -9.73
CA ALA A 94 -5.56 15.69 -10.73
C ALA A 94 -5.31 14.80 -11.96
N CYS A 95 -4.05 14.66 -12.38
CA CYS A 95 -3.67 13.86 -13.54
C CYS A 95 -3.26 12.43 -13.17
N SER A 96 -3.19 12.14 -11.87
CA SER A 96 -2.67 10.87 -11.43
C SER A 96 -3.69 9.75 -11.54
N ARG A 97 -3.21 8.54 -11.85
CA ARG A 97 -4.01 7.29 -11.81
C ARG A 97 -4.69 7.09 -10.45
N TRP A 98 -4.17 7.71 -9.42
CA TRP A 98 -4.75 7.80 -8.09
C TRP A 98 -6.23 8.19 -8.09
N LEU A 99 -6.65 9.25 -8.79
CA LEU A 99 -8.05 9.67 -8.79
C LEU A 99 -9.00 8.73 -9.56
N THR A 100 -8.46 7.74 -10.26
CA THR A 100 -9.23 6.75 -11.00
C THR A 100 -9.43 5.44 -10.22
N SER A 101 -8.75 5.26 -9.09
CA SER A 101 -8.87 4.07 -8.25
C SER A 101 -9.94 4.27 -7.16
N GLY A 102 -10.88 3.32 -7.06
CA GLY A 102 -11.96 3.36 -6.07
C GLY A 102 -11.49 3.31 -4.61
N TRP A 103 -10.26 2.89 -4.36
CA TRP A 103 -9.65 2.81 -3.01
C TRP A 103 -9.07 4.15 -2.53
N THR A 104 -8.68 5.00 -3.47
CA THR A 104 -7.90 6.22 -3.18
C THR A 104 -8.67 7.26 -2.38
N LEU A 105 -10.00 7.31 -2.53
CA LEU A 105 -10.81 8.26 -1.77
C LEU A 105 -10.74 7.96 -0.27
N GLN A 106 -10.88 6.69 0.13
CA GLN A 106 -10.83 6.30 1.54
C GLN A 106 -9.44 6.52 2.13
N GLU A 107 -8.39 6.24 1.35
CA GLU A 107 -6.99 6.43 1.72
C GLU A 107 -6.60 7.91 1.87
N LEU A 108 -7.26 8.82 1.15
CA LEU A 108 -7.03 10.26 1.26
C LEU A 108 -7.83 10.91 2.41
N VAL A 109 -9.06 10.46 2.67
CA VAL A 109 -9.95 11.17 3.61
C VAL A 109 -10.00 10.56 5.01
N ALA A 110 -9.69 9.28 5.16
CA ALA A 110 -9.73 8.62 6.47
C ALA A 110 -8.56 9.01 7.40
N PRO A 111 -7.29 9.01 6.96
CA PRO A 111 -6.17 9.25 7.87
C PRO A 111 -6.02 10.73 8.25
N SER A 112 -5.56 10.97 9.48
CA SER A 112 -5.24 12.32 9.97
C SER A 112 -3.88 12.85 9.49
N LYS A 113 -3.00 11.95 9.00
CA LYS A 113 -1.64 12.28 8.54
C LYS A 113 -1.33 11.54 7.26
N ILE A 114 -0.93 12.30 6.24
CA ILE A 114 -0.56 11.79 4.92
C ILE A 114 0.84 12.32 4.59
N LYS A 115 1.71 11.46 4.05
CA LYS A 115 3.01 11.86 3.52
C LYS A 115 3.17 11.33 2.09
N PHE A 116 3.44 12.24 1.16
CA PHE A 116 3.78 11.89 -0.21
C PHE A 116 5.29 11.68 -0.33
N PHE A 117 5.70 10.71 -1.15
CA PHE A 117 7.09 10.43 -1.49
C PHE A 117 7.20 9.98 -2.94
N ASP A 118 8.38 10.18 -3.52
CA ASP A 118 8.78 9.71 -4.85
C ASP A 118 9.75 8.52 -4.68
#